data_AF-R1E4N3-F1
#
_entry.id   AF-R1E4N3-F1
#
_cell.length_a   1.000
_cell.length_b   1.000
_cell.length_c   1.000
_cell.angle_alpha   90.00
_cell.angle_beta   90.00
_cell.angle_gamma   90.00
#
_symmetry.space_group_name_H-M   'P 1'
#
loop_
_entity.id
_entity.type
_entity.pdbx_description
1 polymer ?
#
loop_
_entity_poly.entity_id
_entity_poly.type
_entity_poly.pdbx_seq_one_letter_code
_entity_poly.pdbx_strand_id
1 'polypeptide(L)'
;MTKDLEAILSDAKYIINNANNLPNPEDYLPIISKFPDILSQSDASFYEEIKRERLPFGEIKGYIDLDSIIIEGCSTFGNIEITRILDHLEKHVSNVIDIACKDIKGTIEQKDKIIKYFEMKGYEYKFLPNNIYGYKLNLNGEELKVPNLYGIYFYIEVKLPNNRKLYIVIDTEGNILIRKSGLEHTLYFENFELFSIIYKFFRYKEKDIKDLEEYEKYRDKIKEIINKGFSERDINNSRSLFGEKYTKIIRNWYKYLEKHPGSIYESLNNVFDKLFGRINNY
;
A
#
# COMPACT_ATOMS: atom_id res chain seq x y z
N MET A 1 -16.48 -27.74 -10.50
CA MET A 1 -15.72 -27.02 -9.46
C MET A 1 -14.27 -27.48 -9.36
N THR A 2 -13.93 -28.67 -8.85
CA THR A 2 -12.51 -29.13 -8.80
C THR A 2 -11.84 -29.22 -10.17
N LYS A 3 -12.55 -29.75 -11.19
CA LYS A 3 -12.04 -29.81 -12.57
C LYS A 3 -11.80 -28.43 -13.21
N ASP A 4 -12.55 -27.40 -12.80
CA ASP A 4 -12.39 -26.03 -13.31
C ASP A 4 -11.21 -25.32 -12.62
N LEU A 5 -11.01 -25.59 -11.32
CA LEU A 5 -9.89 -25.08 -10.54
C LEU A 5 -8.56 -25.63 -11.06
N GLU A 6 -8.48 -26.94 -11.29
CA GLU A 6 -7.28 -27.61 -11.80
C GLU A 6 -6.91 -27.12 -13.21
N ALA A 7 -7.91 -26.89 -14.07
CA ALA A 7 -7.70 -26.32 -15.40
C ALA A 7 -7.17 -24.87 -15.32
N ILE A 8 -7.82 -24.01 -14.52
CA ILE A 8 -7.39 -22.61 -14.32
C ILE A 8 -5.98 -22.56 -13.70
N LEU A 9 -5.67 -23.45 -12.76
CA LEU A 9 -4.35 -23.51 -12.12
C LEU A 9 -3.29 -24.09 -13.07
N SER A 10 -3.64 -25.01 -13.96
CA SER A 10 -2.76 -25.48 -15.03
C SER A 10 -2.44 -24.36 -16.03
N ASP A 11 -3.46 -23.61 -16.47
CA ASP A 11 -3.29 -22.45 -17.36
C ASP A 11 -2.45 -21.37 -16.68
N ALA A 12 -2.71 -21.14 -15.39
CA ALA A 12 -1.95 -20.19 -14.61
C ALA A 12 -0.55 -20.67 -14.25
N LYS A 13 -0.27 -21.97 -14.18
CA LYS A 13 1.09 -22.50 -13.92
C LYS A 13 2.07 -22.04 -14.99
N TYR A 14 1.63 -21.97 -16.25
CA TYR A 14 2.43 -21.37 -17.32
C TYR A 14 2.67 -19.88 -17.07
N ILE A 15 1.63 -19.13 -16.72
CA ILE A 15 1.69 -17.69 -16.46
C ILE A 15 2.62 -17.40 -15.26
N ILE A 16 2.43 -18.11 -14.16
CA ILE A 16 3.24 -18.07 -12.93
C ILE A 16 4.72 -18.30 -13.24
N ASN A 17 5.04 -19.36 -13.99
CA ASN A 17 6.43 -19.75 -14.24
C ASN A 17 7.12 -18.86 -15.28
N ASN A 18 6.36 -18.17 -16.14
CA ASN A 18 6.89 -17.35 -17.21
C ASN A 18 6.61 -15.85 -17.05
N ALA A 19 6.12 -15.40 -15.89
CA ALA A 19 5.61 -14.03 -15.68
C ALA A 19 6.56 -12.91 -16.15
N ASN A 20 7.88 -13.11 -16.03
CA ASN A 20 8.89 -12.14 -16.47
C ASN A 20 9.16 -12.12 -17.99
N ASN A 21 8.68 -13.13 -18.72
CA ASN A 21 8.91 -13.34 -20.15
C ASN A 21 7.62 -13.20 -20.99
N LEU A 22 6.48 -12.91 -20.35
CA LEU A 22 5.22 -12.77 -21.05
C LEU A 22 5.18 -11.41 -21.78
N PRO A 23 4.89 -11.39 -23.09
CA PRO A 23 4.97 -10.16 -23.89
C PRO A 23 3.90 -9.12 -23.51
N ASN A 24 2.74 -9.57 -23.02
CA ASN A 24 1.61 -8.71 -22.65
C ASN A 24 0.99 -9.16 -21.32
N PRO A 25 1.43 -8.59 -20.18
CA PRO A 25 0.86 -8.90 -18.86
C PRO A 25 -0.65 -8.71 -18.76
N GLU A 26 -1.19 -7.71 -19.46
CA GLU A 26 -2.62 -7.36 -19.44
C GLU A 26 -3.53 -8.47 -19.95
N ASP A 27 -3.07 -9.24 -20.94
CA ASP A 27 -3.82 -10.35 -21.55
C ASP A 27 -4.12 -11.47 -20.55
N TYR A 28 -3.33 -11.55 -19.49
CA TYR A 28 -3.46 -12.56 -18.44
C TYR A 28 -4.27 -12.05 -17.24
N LEU A 29 -4.58 -10.74 -17.17
CA LEU A 29 -5.28 -10.14 -16.02
C LEU A 29 -6.64 -10.79 -15.76
N PRO A 30 -7.45 -11.16 -16.78
CA PRO A 30 -8.71 -11.85 -16.55
C PRO A 30 -8.56 -13.24 -15.93
N ILE A 31 -7.41 -13.90 -16.11
CA ILE A 31 -7.11 -15.20 -15.49
C ILE A 31 -6.64 -14.96 -14.05
N ILE A 32 -5.75 -13.99 -13.86
CA ILE A 32 -5.17 -13.69 -12.56
C ILE A 32 -6.18 -13.03 -11.62
N SER A 33 -7.07 -12.17 -12.09
CA SER A 33 -8.13 -11.54 -11.29
C SER A 33 -9.13 -12.54 -10.69
N LYS A 34 -9.20 -13.76 -11.22
CA LYS A 34 -10.01 -14.85 -10.63
C LYS A 34 -9.32 -15.52 -9.45
N PHE A 35 -8.01 -15.31 -9.26
CA PHE A 35 -7.27 -15.96 -8.17
C PHE A 35 -7.81 -15.62 -6.79
N PRO A 36 -8.11 -14.37 -6.40
CA PRO A 36 -8.67 -14.08 -5.08
C PRO A 36 -9.93 -14.88 -4.75
N ASP A 37 -10.86 -14.96 -5.68
CA ASP A 37 -12.09 -15.71 -5.49
C ASP A 37 -11.79 -17.22 -5.38
N ILE A 38 -10.93 -17.74 -6.26
CA ILE A 38 -10.43 -19.12 -6.22
C ILE A 38 -9.71 -19.44 -4.90
N LEU A 39 -8.86 -18.53 -4.44
CA LEU A 39 -8.09 -18.63 -3.20
C LEU A 39 -9.00 -18.54 -1.97
N SER A 40 -10.05 -17.73 -2.02
CA SER A 40 -11.04 -17.61 -0.94
C SER A 40 -11.93 -18.85 -0.81
N GLN A 41 -12.10 -19.58 -1.92
CA GLN A 41 -12.89 -20.82 -2.01
C GLN A 41 -12.05 -22.09 -1.82
N SER A 42 -10.73 -21.95 -1.69
CA SER A 42 -9.79 -23.04 -1.42
C SER A 42 -9.13 -22.85 -0.06
N ASP A 43 -8.49 -23.90 0.48
CA ASP A 43 -7.68 -23.83 1.70
C ASP A 43 -6.34 -23.11 1.44
N ALA A 44 -6.37 -21.96 0.76
CA ALA A 44 -5.20 -21.19 0.42
C ALA A 44 -4.63 -20.49 1.66
N SER A 45 -3.32 -20.58 1.86
CA SER A 45 -2.63 -19.85 2.94
C SER A 45 -1.71 -18.78 2.37
N PHE A 46 -1.90 -17.54 2.81
CA PHE A 46 -0.98 -16.44 2.48
C PHE A 46 0.38 -16.71 3.13
N TYR A 47 1.46 -16.52 2.37
CA TYR A 47 2.82 -16.61 2.89
C TYR A 47 3.59 -15.32 2.61
N GLU A 48 4.51 -15.00 3.52
CA GLU A 48 5.43 -13.89 3.44
C GLU A 48 6.78 -14.35 4.01
N GLU A 49 7.84 -14.29 3.22
CA GLU A 49 9.19 -14.76 3.58
C GLU A 49 10.07 -13.61 4.12
N ILE A 50 9.45 -12.51 4.56
CA ILE A 50 10.11 -11.38 5.24
C ILE A 50 9.68 -11.33 6.70
N LYS A 51 10.54 -10.75 7.54
CA LYS A 51 10.17 -10.47 8.94
C LYS A 51 9.68 -9.02 9.06
N ARG A 52 8.37 -8.85 9.20
CA ARG A 52 7.78 -7.54 9.50
C ARG A 52 7.94 -7.21 10.98
N GLU A 53 8.51 -6.06 11.25
CA GLU A 53 8.74 -5.52 12.59
C GLU A 53 8.22 -4.08 12.66
N ARG A 54 8.03 -3.61 13.89
CA ARG A 54 7.60 -2.24 14.17
C ARG A 54 8.75 -1.52 14.86
N LEU A 55 9.19 -0.42 14.27
CA LEU A 55 10.35 0.34 14.74
C LEU A 55 9.96 1.84 14.81
N PRO A 56 10.51 2.62 15.77
CA PRO A 56 10.34 4.07 15.78
C PRO A 56 10.78 4.67 14.44
N PHE A 57 10.00 5.60 13.89
CA PHE A 57 10.32 6.25 12.63
C PHE A 57 11.65 7.01 12.68
N GLY A 58 12.01 7.58 13.83
CA GLY A 58 13.29 8.23 14.05
C GLY A 58 14.49 7.31 13.82
N GLU A 59 14.35 6.00 14.09
CA GLU A 59 15.39 5.03 13.75
C GLU A 59 15.53 4.88 12.23
N ILE A 60 14.43 4.82 11.48
CA ILE A 60 14.48 4.76 10.01
C ILE A 60 15.09 6.05 9.46
N LYS A 61 14.58 7.21 9.89
CA LYS A 61 15.03 8.54 9.45
C LYS A 61 16.52 8.77 9.73
N GLY A 62 17.05 8.23 10.83
CA GLY A 62 18.47 8.31 11.17
C GLY A 62 19.41 7.62 10.17
N TYR A 63 18.92 6.64 9.41
CA TYR A 63 19.72 5.91 8.41
C TYR A 63 19.30 6.16 6.97
N ILE A 64 18.01 6.43 6.74
CA ILE A 64 17.41 6.65 5.42
C ILE A 64 16.64 7.97 5.45
N ASP A 65 17.16 8.93 4.70
CA ASP A 65 16.47 10.19 4.43
C ASP A 65 15.47 9.99 3.28
N LEU A 66 14.21 9.73 3.65
CA LEU A 66 13.13 9.50 2.67
C LEU A 66 12.91 10.71 1.75
N ASP A 67 13.06 11.93 2.27
CA ASP A 67 12.85 13.14 1.48
C ASP A 67 13.90 13.28 0.38
N SER A 68 15.13 12.79 0.64
CA SER A 68 16.20 12.79 -0.35
C SER A 68 16.03 11.72 -1.44
N ILE A 69 15.35 10.61 -1.17
CA ILE A 69 15.29 9.46 -2.10
C ILE A 69 13.98 9.34 -2.87
N ILE A 70 12.86 9.88 -2.36
CA ILE A 70 11.61 9.87 -3.12
C ILE A 70 11.71 10.87 -4.28
N ILE A 71 11.29 10.46 -5.48
CA ILE A 71 11.24 11.34 -6.67
C ILE A 71 9.86 11.94 -6.87
N GLU A 72 9.79 13.00 -7.66
CA GLU A 72 8.51 13.53 -8.14
C GLU A 72 7.73 12.45 -8.89
N GLY A 73 6.42 12.33 -8.62
CA GLY A 73 5.58 11.29 -9.19
C GLY A 73 5.68 9.94 -8.49
N CYS A 74 6.40 9.85 -7.36
CA CYS A 74 6.37 8.72 -6.44
C CYS A 74 6.07 9.23 -5.02
N SER A 75 5.45 8.38 -4.19
CA SER A 75 5.30 8.68 -2.77
C SER A 75 5.25 7.42 -1.93
N THR A 76 5.62 7.54 -0.66
CA THR A 76 5.34 6.47 0.31
C THR A 76 3.84 6.48 0.66
N PHE A 77 3.32 5.36 1.15
CA PHE A 77 1.93 5.33 1.62
C PHE A 77 1.76 4.63 2.97
N GLY A 78 0.58 4.84 3.57
CA GLY A 78 0.26 4.29 4.88
C GLY A 78 0.88 5.09 6.03
N ASN A 79 1.20 4.40 7.13
CA ASN A 79 1.65 5.09 8.35
C ASN A 79 3.01 5.78 8.19
N ILE A 80 3.91 5.30 7.32
CA ILE A 80 5.21 5.93 7.10
C ILE A 80 5.03 7.33 6.52
N GLU A 81 4.16 7.49 5.52
CA GLU A 81 3.98 8.76 4.83
C GLU A 81 3.52 9.87 5.77
N ILE A 82 2.42 9.61 6.50
CA ILE A 82 1.91 10.60 7.45
C ILE A 82 2.89 10.82 8.61
N THR A 83 3.60 9.79 9.06
CA THR A 83 4.61 9.94 10.13
C THR A 83 5.78 10.80 9.68
N ARG A 84 6.24 10.64 8.43
CA ARG A 84 7.28 11.44 7.79
C ARG A 84 6.90 12.91 7.73
N ILE A 85 5.72 13.22 7.21
CA ILE A 85 5.23 14.61 7.06
C ILE A 85 5.00 15.30 8.40
N LEU A 86 4.45 14.56 9.38
CA LEU A 86 4.27 15.09 10.74
C LEU A 86 5.59 15.23 11.49
N ASP A 87 6.66 14.57 11.05
CA ASP A 87 7.94 14.40 11.74
C ASP A 87 7.79 13.71 13.11
N HIS A 88 6.91 12.71 13.18
CA HIS A 88 6.60 12.01 14.43
C HIS A 88 7.60 10.87 14.70
N LEU A 89 8.80 11.22 15.16
CA LEU A 89 9.94 10.29 15.31
C LEU A 89 9.65 9.06 16.18
N GLU A 90 8.91 9.21 17.28
CA GLU A 90 8.61 8.10 18.21
C GLU A 90 7.57 7.10 17.69
N LYS A 91 6.87 7.44 16.60
CA LYS A 91 5.80 6.59 16.08
C LYS A 91 6.39 5.31 15.54
N HIS A 92 5.88 4.18 16.04
CA HIS A 92 6.28 2.89 15.53
C HIS A 92 5.62 2.62 14.16
N VAL A 93 6.45 2.52 13.13
CA VAL A 93 6.09 2.23 11.74
C VAL A 93 6.60 0.86 11.31
N SER A 94 6.10 0.36 10.18
CA SER A 94 6.60 -0.90 9.59
C SER A 94 8.07 -0.74 9.20
N ASN A 95 8.88 -1.79 9.32
CA ASN A 95 10.21 -1.86 8.68
C ASN A 95 10.14 -2.08 7.15
N VAL A 96 8.93 -2.12 6.60
CA VAL A 96 8.64 -2.14 5.16
C VAL A 96 8.19 -0.74 4.73
N ILE A 97 8.89 -0.16 3.76
CA ILE A 97 8.63 1.14 3.15
C ILE A 97 7.96 0.88 1.80
N ASP A 98 6.65 1.07 1.73
CA ASP A 98 5.90 0.89 0.50
C ASP A 98 5.85 2.23 -0.26
N ILE A 99 6.27 2.21 -1.52
CA ILE A 99 6.33 3.34 -2.44
C ILE A 99 5.46 3.03 -3.67
N ALA A 100 4.62 3.98 -4.07
CA ALA A 100 3.84 3.91 -5.29
C ALA A 100 4.24 5.05 -6.22
N CYS A 101 4.44 4.73 -7.50
CA CYS A 101 4.81 5.66 -8.56
C CYS A 101 3.73 5.76 -9.64
N LYS A 102 3.59 6.93 -10.27
CA LYS A 102 2.57 7.21 -11.31
C LYS A 102 2.71 6.33 -12.55
N ASP A 103 3.93 5.94 -12.90
CA ASP A 103 4.21 5.18 -14.12
C ASP A 103 5.51 4.36 -14.01
N ILE A 104 5.70 3.44 -14.97
CA ILE A 104 6.81 2.48 -14.99
C ILE A 104 8.17 3.19 -15.05
N LYS A 105 8.25 4.31 -15.77
CA LYS A 105 9.49 5.09 -15.89
C LYS A 105 9.87 5.64 -14.51
N GLY A 106 8.91 6.24 -13.81
CA GLY A 106 9.07 6.69 -12.43
C GLY A 106 9.46 5.56 -11.48
N THR A 107 8.85 4.37 -11.60
CA THR A 107 9.21 3.20 -10.79
C THR A 107 10.67 2.77 -10.98
N ILE A 108 11.17 2.77 -12.23
CA ILE A 108 12.57 2.45 -12.53
C ILE A 108 13.51 3.52 -11.99
N GLU A 109 13.20 4.80 -12.22
CA GLU A 109 14.00 5.94 -11.72
C GLU A 109 14.06 5.96 -10.19
N GLN A 110 12.93 5.69 -9.52
CA GLN A 110 12.83 5.60 -8.07
C GLN A 110 13.71 4.47 -7.51
N LYS A 111 13.69 3.30 -8.17
CA LYS A 111 14.56 2.17 -7.83
C LYS A 111 16.04 2.53 -7.99
N ASP A 112 16.42 3.14 -9.11
CA ASP A 112 17.82 3.56 -9.35
C ASP A 112 18.30 4.60 -8.33
N LYS A 113 17.43 5.56 -7.96
CA LYS A 113 17.76 6.56 -6.92
C LYS A 113 17.99 5.93 -5.55
N ILE A 114 17.19 4.94 -5.17
CA ILE A 114 17.35 4.19 -3.92
C ILE A 114 18.65 3.38 -3.92
N ILE A 115 18.95 2.67 -5.01
CA ILE A 115 20.20 1.91 -5.16
C ILE A 115 21.40 2.84 -4.97
N LYS A 116 21.43 3.94 -5.72
CA LYS A 116 22.51 4.92 -5.65
C LYS A 116 22.68 5.48 -4.24
N TYR A 117 21.58 5.74 -3.53
CA TYR A 117 21.63 6.15 -2.13
C TYR A 117 22.30 5.09 -1.25
N PHE A 118 21.93 3.81 -1.38
CA PHE A 118 22.54 2.73 -0.62
C PHE A 118 24.03 2.55 -0.92
N GLU A 119 24.42 2.61 -2.21
CA GLU A 119 25.81 2.57 -2.64
C GLU A 119 26.62 3.73 -2.04
N MET A 120 26.10 4.95 -2.10
CA MET A 120 26.74 6.13 -1.51
C MET A 120 26.90 6.02 0.01
N LYS A 121 25.99 5.32 0.70
CA LYS A 121 26.06 5.09 2.15
C LYS A 121 26.89 3.85 2.53
N GLY A 122 27.31 3.04 1.55
CA GLY A 122 27.97 1.76 1.80
C GLY A 122 27.08 0.72 2.47
N TYR A 123 25.76 0.79 2.27
CA TYR A 123 24.82 -0.19 2.84
C TYR A 123 24.81 -1.47 2.01
N GLU A 124 24.75 -2.61 2.68
CA GLU A 124 24.53 -3.91 2.02
C GLU A 124 23.05 -4.02 1.63
N TYR A 125 22.77 -4.23 0.35
CA TYR A 125 21.41 -4.43 -0.15
C TYR A 125 21.34 -5.56 -1.16
N LYS A 126 20.15 -6.15 -1.32
CA LYS A 126 19.86 -7.13 -2.36
C LYS A 126 18.43 -7.01 -2.84
N PHE A 127 18.22 -7.33 -4.12
CA PHE A 127 16.89 -7.54 -4.65
C PHE A 127 16.34 -8.86 -4.12
N LEU A 128 15.14 -8.80 -3.57
CA LEU A 128 14.41 -10.01 -3.20
C LEU A 128 13.67 -10.56 -4.43
N PRO A 129 13.61 -11.88 -4.59
CA PRO A 129 12.90 -12.52 -5.69
C PRO A 129 11.38 -12.30 -5.56
N ASN A 130 10.66 -12.39 -6.67
CA ASN A 130 9.20 -12.14 -6.71
C ASN A 130 8.34 -13.17 -5.96
N ASN A 131 8.95 -14.22 -5.41
CA ASN A 131 8.31 -15.27 -4.63
C ASN A 131 8.42 -15.07 -3.11
N ILE A 132 8.81 -13.88 -2.65
CA ILE A 132 8.84 -13.58 -1.20
C ILE A 132 7.45 -13.45 -0.57
N TYR A 133 6.38 -13.25 -1.35
CA TYR A 133 5.01 -13.30 -0.86
C TYR A 133 4.09 -13.86 -1.92
N GLY A 134 2.97 -14.40 -1.46
CA GLY A 134 1.98 -14.99 -2.33
C GLY A 134 1.02 -15.89 -1.57
N TYR A 135 0.49 -16.89 -2.27
CA TYR A 135 -0.39 -17.90 -1.68
C TYR A 135 0.16 -19.32 -1.90
N LYS A 136 -0.06 -20.17 -0.90
CA LYS A 136 0.14 -21.62 -1.00
C LYS A 136 -1.22 -22.28 -1.16
N LEU A 137 -1.32 -23.18 -2.13
CA LEU A 137 -2.50 -23.97 -2.45
C LEU A 137 -2.17 -25.44 -2.26
N ASN A 138 -3.05 -26.20 -1.59
CA ASN A 138 -2.94 -27.66 -1.52
C ASN A 138 -3.89 -28.28 -2.56
N LEU A 139 -3.33 -28.97 -3.55
CA LEU A 139 -4.08 -29.63 -4.62
C LEU A 139 -3.77 -31.12 -4.57
N ASN A 140 -4.72 -31.93 -4.08
CA ASN A 140 -4.59 -33.38 -4.01
C ASN A 140 -3.28 -33.87 -3.34
N GLY A 141 -2.74 -33.12 -2.37
CA GLY A 141 -1.49 -33.44 -1.67
C GLY A 141 -0.24 -32.75 -2.19
N GLU A 142 -0.31 -32.01 -3.31
CA GLU A 142 0.80 -31.19 -3.82
C GLU A 142 0.62 -29.71 -3.41
N GLU A 143 1.66 -29.11 -2.81
CA GLU A 143 1.68 -27.67 -2.48
C GLU A 143 2.12 -26.86 -3.70
N LEU A 144 1.24 -26.03 -4.25
CA LEU A 144 1.54 -25.06 -5.29
C LEU A 144 1.74 -23.67 -4.66
N LYS A 145 2.92 -23.08 -4.86
CA LYS A 145 3.18 -21.67 -4.53
C LYS A 145 2.80 -20.77 -5.70
N VAL A 146 1.90 -19.83 -5.46
CA VAL A 146 1.50 -18.77 -6.38
C VAL A 146 2.20 -17.47 -5.91
N PRO A 147 3.34 -17.07 -6.51
CA PRO A 147 4.05 -15.82 -6.17
C PRO A 147 3.29 -14.59 -6.70
N ASN A 148 3.79 -13.37 -6.45
CA ASN A 148 3.21 -12.19 -7.09
C ASN A 148 3.35 -12.28 -8.62
N LEU A 149 2.23 -12.17 -9.33
CA LEU A 149 2.10 -12.66 -10.71
C LEU A 149 2.43 -11.62 -11.79
N TYR A 150 2.77 -10.37 -11.44
CA TYR A 150 3.02 -9.31 -12.42
C TYR A 150 4.26 -8.46 -12.18
N GLY A 151 5.00 -8.23 -13.27
CA GLY A 151 6.28 -7.53 -13.34
C GLY A 151 6.15 -6.08 -13.80
N ILE A 152 6.18 -5.15 -12.86
CA ILE A 152 7.42 -4.47 -12.42
C ILE A 152 7.11 -3.88 -11.03
N TYR A 153 7.46 -4.64 -9.99
CA TYR A 153 7.57 -4.15 -8.63
C TYR A 153 8.96 -4.53 -8.13
N PHE A 154 9.63 -3.62 -7.43
CA PHE A 154 10.96 -3.86 -6.88
C PHE A 154 10.84 -4.11 -5.39
N TYR A 155 11.48 -5.18 -4.95
CA TYR A 155 11.62 -5.47 -3.55
C TYR A 155 13.08 -5.49 -3.17
N ILE A 156 13.48 -4.59 -2.27
CA ILE A 156 14.87 -4.40 -1.90
C ILE A 156 15.00 -4.63 -0.40
N GLU A 157 15.79 -5.62 0.01
CA GLU A 157 16.26 -5.76 1.39
C GLU A 157 17.53 -4.93 1.54
N VAL A 158 17.56 -4.04 2.53
CA VAL A 158 18.76 -3.28 2.92
C VAL A 158 19.09 -3.54 4.38
N LYS A 159 20.36 -3.81 4.66
CA LYS A 159 20.89 -3.97 6.00
C LYS A 159 21.48 -2.66 6.47
N LEU A 160 20.88 -2.11 7.52
CA LEU A 160 21.33 -0.89 8.16
C LEU A 160 22.59 -1.14 9.01
N PRO A 161 23.37 -0.08 9.36
CA PRO A 161 24.57 -0.20 10.19
C PRO A 161 24.36 -0.87 11.55
N ASN A 162 23.16 -0.79 12.12
CA ASN A 162 22.78 -1.48 13.36
C ASN A 162 22.37 -2.95 13.15
N ASN A 163 22.67 -3.53 11.99
CA ASN A 163 22.27 -4.87 11.53
C ASN A 163 20.76 -5.08 11.37
N ARG A 164 19.92 -4.04 11.52
CA ARG A 164 18.49 -4.15 11.23
C ARG A 164 18.25 -4.22 9.74
N LYS A 165 17.20 -4.94 9.35
CA LYS A 165 16.76 -5.05 7.97
C LYS A 165 15.57 -4.13 7.74
N LEU A 166 15.70 -3.27 6.74
CA LEU A 166 14.57 -2.57 6.15
C LEU A 166 14.28 -3.18 4.79
N TYR A 167 13.02 -3.08 4.41
CA TYR A 167 12.52 -3.55 3.14
C TYR A 167 11.88 -2.39 2.40
N ILE A 168 12.24 -2.19 1.14
CA ILE A 168 11.61 -1.17 0.30
C ILE A 168 10.87 -1.88 -0.83
N VAL A 169 9.57 -1.59 -0.92
CA VAL A 169 8.70 -2.04 -2.00
C VAL A 169 8.40 -0.84 -2.87
N ILE A 170 8.65 -0.96 -4.17
CA ILE A 170 8.38 0.08 -5.16
C ILE A 170 7.44 -0.50 -6.18
N ASP A 171 6.28 0.12 -6.35
CA ASP A 171 5.25 -0.35 -7.26
C ASP A 171 4.73 0.78 -8.15
N THR A 172 4.06 0.41 -9.22
CA THR A 172 3.52 1.31 -10.25
C THR A 172 2.00 1.38 -10.15
N GLU A 173 1.42 2.56 -10.37
CA GLU A 173 -0.03 2.71 -10.54
C GLU A 173 -0.58 1.69 -11.56
N GLY A 174 -1.69 1.05 -11.22
CA GLY A 174 -2.36 0.06 -12.07
C GLY A 174 -1.78 -1.36 -11.97
N ASN A 175 -0.57 -1.55 -11.44
CA ASN A 175 -0.02 -2.88 -11.25
C ASN A 175 -0.87 -3.69 -10.29
N ILE A 176 -1.11 -4.95 -10.66
CA ILE A 176 -1.73 -5.91 -9.75
C ILE A 176 -0.70 -6.35 -8.71
N LEU A 177 -1.05 -6.22 -7.43
CA LEU A 177 -0.28 -6.76 -6.32
C LEU A 177 -1.09 -7.77 -5.52
N ILE A 178 -0.43 -8.84 -5.07
CA ILE A 178 -0.97 -9.74 -4.05
C ILE A 178 -0.83 -9.11 -2.67
N ARG A 179 -1.93 -8.95 -1.96
CA ARG A 179 -1.98 -8.65 -0.51
C ARG A 179 -2.61 -9.80 0.25
N LYS A 180 -2.45 -9.81 1.57
CA LYS A 180 -3.12 -10.78 2.45
C LYS A 180 -4.66 -10.82 2.26
N SER A 181 -5.26 -9.71 1.86
CA SER A 181 -6.69 -9.55 1.58
C SER A 181 -7.14 -9.99 0.18
N GLY A 182 -6.21 -10.28 -0.74
CA GLY A 182 -6.50 -10.59 -2.13
C GLY A 182 -5.64 -9.77 -3.12
N LEU A 183 -6.02 -9.77 -4.39
CA LEU A 183 -5.40 -8.92 -5.40
C LEU A 183 -5.95 -7.51 -5.30
N GLU A 184 -5.05 -6.53 -5.32
CA GLU A 184 -5.39 -5.11 -5.40
C GLU A 184 -4.57 -4.48 -6.52
N HIS A 185 -5.14 -3.49 -7.20
CA HIS A 185 -4.33 -2.61 -8.04
C HIS A 185 -3.64 -1.59 -7.16
N THR A 186 -2.36 -1.35 -7.41
CA THR A 186 -1.66 -0.22 -6.81
C THR A 186 -2.30 1.07 -7.31
N LEU A 187 -2.75 1.89 -6.38
CA LEU A 187 -3.32 3.20 -6.67
C LEU A 187 -2.30 4.27 -6.34
N TYR A 188 -2.20 5.27 -7.21
CA TYR A 188 -1.43 6.47 -6.95
C TYR A 188 -2.34 7.60 -6.47
N PHE A 189 -1.91 8.33 -5.44
CA PHE A 189 -2.57 9.55 -4.98
C PHE A 189 -1.57 10.71 -4.99
N GLU A 190 -2.01 11.89 -5.43
CA GLU A 190 -1.22 13.12 -5.33
C GLU A 190 -1.20 13.67 -3.90
N ASN A 191 -2.15 13.24 -3.08
CA ASN A 191 -2.23 13.51 -1.64
C ASN A 191 -2.37 12.19 -0.84
N PHE A 192 -1.31 11.38 -0.83
CA PHE A 192 -1.27 10.13 -0.05
C PHE A 192 -1.42 10.35 1.46
N GLU A 193 -1.09 11.55 1.94
CA GLU A 193 -1.27 11.95 3.33
C GLU A 193 -2.77 11.99 3.68
N LEU A 194 -3.57 12.69 2.88
CA LEU A 194 -5.01 12.78 3.05
C LEU A 194 -5.68 11.42 2.85
N PHE A 195 -5.23 10.65 1.86
CA PHE A 195 -5.68 9.27 1.68
C PHE A 195 -5.44 8.42 2.93
N SER A 196 -4.25 8.54 3.55
CA SER A 196 -3.91 7.80 4.76
C SER A 196 -4.81 8.15 5.95
N ILE A 197 -5.23 9.42 6.07
CA ILE A 197 -6.22 9.87 7.07
C ILE A 197 -7.58 9.24 6.78
N ILE A 198 -8.08 9.36 5.55
CA ILE A 198 -9.41 8.84 5.15
C ILE A 198 -9.47 7.31 5.32
N TYR A 199 -8.39 6.61 4.97
CA TYR A 199 -8.31 5.16 5.11
C TYR A 199 -8.41 4.68 6.58
N LYS A 200 -7.99 5.50 7.55
CA LYS A 200 -8.21 5.23 8.98
C LYS A 200 -9.69 5.28 9.34
N PHE A 201 -10.46 6.23 8.81
CA PHE A 201 -11.91 6.26 8.98
C PHE A 201 -12.61 5.09 8.26
N PHE A 202 -12.09 4.63 7.13
CA PHE A 202 -12.60 3.44 6.47
C PHE A 202 -12.45 2.16 7.30
N ARG A 203 -11.27 1.94 7.90
CA ARG A 203 -11.00 0.76 8.74
C ARG A 203 -11.61 0.88 10.13
N TYR A 204 -11.41 2.03 10.76
CA TYR A 204 -11.91 2.44 12.08
C TYR A 204 -11.70 1.41 13.19
N LYS A 205 -10.50 0.81 13.22
CA LYS A 205 -10.08 -0.07 14.32
C LYS A 205 -9.55 0.77 15.48
N GLU A 206 -9.46 0.20 16.68
CA GLU A 206 -8.94 0.91 17.87
C GLU A 206 -7.60 1.59 17.62
N LYS A 207 -6.67 0.91 16.94
CA LYS A 207 -5.37 1.48 16.54
C LYS A 207 -5.49 2.67 15.58
N ASP A 208 -6.49 2.67 14.70
CA ASP A 208 -6.70 3.75 13.73
C ASP A 208 -7.25 4.99 14.44
N ILE A 209 -8.11 4.81 15.45
CA ILE A 209 -8.63 5.89 16.30
C ILE A 209 -7.48 6.51 17.10
N LYS A 210 -6.66 5.70 17.77
CA LYS A 210 -5.48 6.20 18.51
C LYS A 210 -4.51 6.96 17.61
N ASP A 211 -4.28 6.47 16.38
CA ASP A 211 -3.45 7.20 15.41
C ASP A 211 -4.05 8.58 15.08
N LEU A 212 -5.37 8.67 14.85
CA LEU A 212 -6.05 9.94 14.58
C LEU A 212 -5.95 10.91 15.76
N GLU A 213 -6.20 10.43 16.98
CA GLU A 213 -6.07 11.23 18.22
C GLU A 213 -4.64 11.76 18.41
N GLU A 214 -3.63 10.92 18.15
CA GLU A 214 -2.23 11.33 18.22
C GLU A 214 -1.89 12.40 17.19
N TYR A 215 -2.45 12.30 15.98
CA TYR A 215 -2.20 13.24 14.89
C TYR A 215 -2.82 14.62 15.14
N GLU A 216 -3.85 14.71 15.98
CA GLU A 216 -4.44 16.01 16.34
C GLU A 216 -3.45 16.96 17.03
N LYS A 217 -2.39 16.42 17.65
CA LYS A 217 -1.28 17.21 18.19
C LYS A 217 -0.55 18.05 17.11
N TYR A 218 -0.67 17.66 15.85
CA TYR A 218 -0.07 18.32 14.69
C TYR A 218 -1.14 19.06 13.85
N ARG A 219 -2.07 19.72 14.55
CA ARG A 219 -3.29 20.32 13.98
C ARG A 219 -3.07 21.10 12.69
N ASP A 220 -2.08 21.99 12.67
CA ASP A 220 -1.84 22.88 11.52
C ASP A 220 -1.38 22.10 10.27
N LYS A 221 -0.47 21.14 10.44
CA LYS A 221 -0.03 20.25 9.35
C LYS A 221 -1.17 19.38 8.82
N ILE A 222 -2.00 18.84 9.71
CA ILE A 222 -3.18 18.06 9.32
C ILE A 222 -4.17 18.94 8.56
N LYS A 223 -4.38 20.18 9.00
CA LYS A 223 -5.23 21.14 8.31
C LYS A 223 -4.71 21.44 6.91
N GLU A 224 -3.41 21.62 6.76
CA GLU A 224 -2.76 21.84 5.46
C GLU A 224 -2.98 20.66 4.51
N ILE A 225 -2.76 19.42 4.99
CA ILE A 225 -3.01 18.19 4.23
C ILE A 225 -4.48 18.13 3.75
N ILE A 226 -5.43 18.45 4.63
CA ILE A 226 -6.87 18.44 4.30
C ILE A 226 -7.21 19.56 3.32
N ASN A 227 -6.67 20.76 3.51
CA ASN A 227 -6.92 21.93 2.66
C ASN A 227 -6.36 21.76 1.24
N LYS A 228 -5.23 21.06 1.09
CA LYS A 228 -4.71 20.65 -0.23
C LYS A 228 -5.76 19.83 -0.99
N GLY A 229 -6.54 19.03 -0.27
CA GLY A 229 -7.65 18.26 -0.82
C GLY A 229 -7.18 17.17 -1.79
N PHE A 230 -8.13 16.65 -2.57
CA PHE A 230 -7.87 15.69 -3.63
C PHE A 230 -8.01 16.33 -5.00
N SER A 231 -7.11 15.96 -5.91
CA SER A 231 -7.28 16.22 -7.34
C SER A 231 -8.40 15.35 -7.92
N GLU A 232 -8.82 15.62 -9.15
CA GLU A 232 -9.85 14.81 -9.82
C GLU A 232 -9.42 13.34 -9.96
N ARG A 233 -8.12 13.10 -10.20
CA ARG A 233 -7.54 11.75 -10.20
C ARG A 233 -7.73 11.07 -8.85
N ASP A 234 -7.32 11.73 -7.77
CA ASP A 234 -7.44 11.19 -6.40
C ASP A 234 -8.90 10.89 -6.03
N ILE A 235 -9.84 11.71 -6.50
CA ILE A 235 -11.27 11.48 -6.33
C ILE A 235 -11.70 10.20 -7.08
N ASN A 236 -11.29 10.03 -8.33
CA ASN A 236 -11.62 8.85 -9.12
C ASN A 236 -10.99 7.57 -8.52
N ASN A 237 -9.74 7.64 -8.08
CA ASN A 237 -9.06 6.54 -7.41
C ASN A 237 -9.73 6.18 -6.06
N SER A 238 -10.15 7.19 -5.29
CA SER A 238 -10.92 6.98 -4.05
C SER A 238 -12.28 6.32 -4.32
N ARG A 239 -12.99 6.75 -5.37
CA ARG A 239 -14.28 6.17 -5.77
C ARG A 239 -14.13 4.72 -6.20
N SER A 240 -13.10 4.42 -6.99
CA SER A 240 -12.77 3.05 -7.39
C SER A 240 -12.47 2.16 -6.19
N LEU A 241 -11.63 2.65 -5.25
CA LEU A 241 -11.23 1.88 -4.08
C LEU A 241 -12.37 1.62 -3.09
N PHE A 242 -13.12 2.67 -2.74
CA PHE A 242 -14.13 2.58 -1.70
C PHE A 242 -15.48 2.11 -2.23
N GLY A 243 -15.80 2.40 -3.50
CA GLY A 243 -17.11 2.11 -4.09
C GLY A 243 -18.24 2.55 -3.17
N GLU A 244 -19.24 1.69 -2.99
CA GLU A 244 -20.38 1.92 -2.08
C GLU A 244 -20.00 1.99 -0.59
N LYS A 245 -18.79 1.53 -0.21
CA LYS A 245 -18.32 1.54 1.18
C LYS A 245 -17.94 2.95 1.66
N TYR A 246 -18.07 3.99 0.83
CA TYR A 246 -17.85 5.37 1.27
C TYR A 246 -18.79 5.80 2.42
N THR A 247 -20.03 5.31 2.43
CA THR A 247 -21.02 5.58 3.48
C THR A 247 -20.50 5.15 4.86
N LYS A 248 -19.74 4.04 4.90
CA LYS A 248 -19.05 3.56 6.11
C LYS A 248 -18.01 4.57 6.59
N ILE A 249 -17.27 5.21 5.70
CA ILE A 249 -16.25 6.23 6.03
C ILE A 249 -16.93 7.42 6.70
N ILE A 250 -17.98 7.96 6.07
CA ILE A 250 -18.74 9.11 6.58
C ILE A 250 -19.31 8.80 7.97
N ARG A 251 -19.95 7.63 8.15
CA ARG A 251 -20.50 7.21 9.45
C ARG A 251 -19.42 7.11 10.53
N ASN A 252 -18.26 6.54 10.20
CA ASN A 252 -17.16 6.40 11.15
C ASN A 252 -16.51 7.75 11.48
N TRP A 253 -16.47 8.67 10.51
CA TRP A 253 -16.03 10.04 10.72
C TRP A 253 -16.97 10.79 11.67
N TYR A 254 -18.29 10.78 11.43
CA TYR A 254 -19.25 11.38 12.37
C TYR A 254 -19.15 10.79 13.78
N LYS A 255 -19.06 9.46 13.89
CA LYS A 255 -18.87 8.78 15.19
C LYS A 255 -17.60 9.23 15.93
N TYR A 256 -16.54 9.57 15.18
CA TYR A 256 -15.34 10.14 15.78
C TYR A 256 -15.61 11.57 16.27
N LEU A 257 -16.21 12.42 15.43
CA LEU A 257 -16.51 13.81 15.79
C LEU A 257 -17.45 13.93 17.00
N GLU A 258 -18.44 13.05 17.14
CA GLU A 258 -19.32 12.99 18.32
C GLU A 258 -18.53 12.78 19.63
N LYS A 259 -17.44 12.02 19.58
CA LYS A 259 -16.57 11.74 20.73
C LYS A 259 -15.48 12.78 20.93
N HIS A 260 -15.13 13.50 19.86
CA HIS A 260 -14.06 14.50 19.83
C HIS A 260 -14.56 15.83 19.25
N PRO A 261 -15.48 16.55 19.94
CA PRO A 261 -15.95 17.86 19.47
C PRO A 261 -14.81 18.85 19.29
N GLY A 262 -14.79 19.60 18.17
CA GLY A 262 -13.72 20.54 17.84
C GLY A 262 -12.48 19.90 17.21
N SER A 263 -12.54 18.60 16.90
CA SER A 263 -11.48 17.87 16.20
C SER A 263 -11.12 18.55 14.88
N ILE A 264 -9.84 18.53 14.52
CA ILE A 264 -9.39 19.06 13.23
C ILE A 264 -10.03 18.35 12.03
N TYR A 265 -10.48 17.11 12.21
CA TYR A 265 -11.08 16.32 11.16
C TYR A 265 -12.48 16.79 10.77
N GLU A 266 -13.10 17.73 11.48
CA GLU A 266 -14.29 18.44 10.99
C GLU A 266 -14.05 19.08 9.61
N SER A 267 -12.82 19.51 9.34
CA SER A 267 -12.42 20.08 8.04
C SER A 267 -12.52 19.09 6.85
N LEU A 268 -12.63 17.78 7.11
CA LEU A 268 -12.84 16.79 6.06
C LEU A 268 -14.19 16.90 5.37
N ASN A 269 -15.16 17.65 5.92
CA ASN A 269 -16.47 17.82 5.30
C ASN A 269 -16.36 18.27 3.83
N ASN A 270 -15.51 19.26 3.55
CA ASN A 270 -15.29 19.76 2.20
C ASN A 270 -14.68 18.72 1.25
N VAL A 271 -13.86 17.82 1.79
CA VAL A 271 -13.26 16.72 1.03
C VAL A 271 -14.32 15.67 0.70
N PHE A 272 -15.16 15.31 1.68
CA PHE A 272 -16.23 14.34 1.49
C PHE A 272 -17.34 14.84 0.56
N ASP A 273 -17.71 16.12 0.61
CA ASP A 273 -18.64 16.73 -0.32
C ASP A 273 -18.17 16.61 -1.78
N LYS A 274 -16.86 16.76 -2.02
CA LYS A 274 -16.27 16.59 -3.37
C LYS A 274 -16.17 15.12 -3.78
N LEU A 275 -15.78 14.25 -2.85
CA LEU A 275 -15.63 12.82 -3.13
C LEU A 275 -16.96 12.15 -3.46
N PHE A 276 -18.01 12.49 -2.71
CA PHE A 276 -19.25 11.70 -2.68
C PHE A 276 -20.50 12.48 -3.11
N GLY A 277 -20.35 13.76 -3.49
CA GLY A 277 -21.46 14.69 -3.71
C GLY A 277 -21.95 15.30 -2.40
N ARG A 278 -22.75 16.38 -2.48
CA ARG A 278 -23.29 17.06 -1.29
C ARG A 278 -23.92 16.03 -0.34
N ILE A 279 -23.36 15.92 0.87
CA ILE A 279 -23.97 15.17 1.95
C ILE A 279 -25.18 15.98 2.40
N ASN A 280 -26.33 15.80 1.75
CA ASN A 280 -27.58 16.37 2.24
C ASN A 280 -27.95 15.64 3.54
N ASN A 281 -27.58 16.26 4.67
CA ASN A 281 -28.05 16.08 6.04
C ASN A 281 -28.63 14.70 6.41
N TYR A 282 -27.83 13.91 7.12
CA TYR A 282 -28.34 13.00 8.16
C TYR A 282 -28.39 13.74 9.49
#